data_AF-A0A7C3WQJ2-F1
#
_entry.id   AF-A0A7C3WQJ2-F1
#
_cell.length_a   1.000
_cell.length_b   1.000
_cell.length_c   1.000
_cell.angle_alpha   90.00
_cell.angle_beta   90.00
_cell.angle_gamma   90.00
#
_symmetry.space_group_name_H-M   'P 1'
#
loop_
_entity.id
_entity.type
_entity.pdbx_description
1 polymer ?
#
loop_
_entity_poly.entity_id
_entity_poly.type
_entity_poly.pdbx_seq_one_letter_code
_entity_poly.pdbx_strand_id
1 'polypeptide(L)' 'MSEKENKNFYPDMPVAEAMAVHPRVAEVFAAFHLGGCAHCGISRYETIEQVCMAYGVETDVLLQVLEDLVKKAEAEEQK' A
#
# COMPACT_ATOMS: atom_id res chain seq x y z
N MET A 1 3.52 -13.62 -22.59
CA MET A 1 3.16 -12.55 -21.65
C MET A 1 2.28 -13.19 -20.59
N SER A 2 2.91 -13.66 -19.51
CA SER A 2 2.27 -14.46 -18.46
C SER A 2 2.52 -13.77 -17.12
N GLU A 3 1.98 -12.58 -16.94
CA GLU A 3 1.96 -11.90 -15.64
C GLU A 3 0.51 -11.60 -15.26
N LYS A 4 -0.26 -12.68 -15.08
CA LYS A 4 -1.37 -12.66 -14.11
C LYS A 4 -0.75 -13.00 -12.75
N GLU A 5 0.11 -12.11 -12.27
CA GLU A 5 0.69 -12.28 -10.95
C GLU A 5 -0.36 -11.88 -9.93
N ASN A 6 -0.53 -12.72 -8.91
CA ASN A 6 -1.44 -12.48 -7.79
C ASN A 6 -1.16 -11.11 -7.19
N LYS A 7 -1.98 -10.11 -7.51
CA LYS A 7 -1.91 -8.83 -6.82
C LYS A 7 -2.17 -9.08 -5.34
N ASN A 8 -1.18 -8.85 -4.49
CA ASN A 8 -1.28 -8.89 -3.04
C ASN A 8 -2.14 -7.72 -2.53
N PHE A 9 -2.22 -6.65 -3.31
CA PHE A 9 -2.98 -5.43 -2.96
C PHE A 9 -4.10 -5.14 -3.97
N TYR A 10 -5.25 -4.70 -3.46
CA TYR A 10 -6.43 -4.32 -4.27
C TYR A 10 -7.10 -3.06 -3.69
N PRO A 11 -7.80 -2.26 -4.52
CA PRO A 11 -8.31 -0.93 -4.13
C PRO A 11 -9.32 -0.97 -2.97
N ASP A 12 -10.16 -2.01 -2.92
CA ASP A 12 -11.18 -2.22 -1.88
C ASP A 12 -10.59 -2.77 -0.56
N MET A 13 -9.28 -3.09 -0.53
CA MET A 13 -8.61 -3.56 0.67
C MET A 13 -8.53 -2.44 1.73
N PRO A 14 -8.82 -2.72 3.01
CA PRO A 14 -8.56 -1.77 4.09
C PRO A 14 -7.08 -1.45 4.20
N VAL A 15 -6.73 -0.18 4.46
CA VAL A 15 -5.32 0.22 4.67
C VAL A 15 -4.69 -0.59 5.81
N ALA A 16 -5.45 -0.90 6.87
CA ALA A 16 -4.99 -1.77 7.96
C ALA A 16 -4.53 -3.15 7.47
N GLU A 17 -5.25 -3.76 6.53
CA GLU A 17 -4.91 -5.08 5.99
C GLU A 17 -3.67 -4.99 5.12
N ALA A 18 -3.56 -3.97 4.26
CA ALA A 18 -2.37 -3.75 3.45
C ALA A 18 -1.11 -3.58 4.30
N MET A 19 -1.20 -2.82 5.40
CA MET A 19 -0.10 -2.66 6.36
C MET A 19 0.25 -3.96 7.11
N ALA A 20 -0.71 -4.89 7.25
CA ALA A 20 -0.48 -6.19 7.86
C ALA A 20 0.27 -7.17 6.96
N VAL A 21 0.26 -6.95 5.62
CA VAL A 21 1.01 -7.78 4.67
C VAL A 21 2.51 -7.62 4.88
N HIS A 22 3.01 -6.39 4.97
CA HIS A 22 4.45 -6.13 5.10
C HIS A 22 4.74 -4.82 5.85
N PRO A 23 5.69 -4.77 6.81
CA PRO A 23 5.95 -3.55 7.60
C PRO A 23 6.38 -2.35 6.74
N ARG A 24 7.13 -2.57 5.66
CA ARG A 24 7.53 -1.51 4.71
C ARG A 24 6.35 -0.88 3.95
N VAL A 25 5.19 -1.53 3.88
CA VAL A 25 3.98 -0.93 3.28
C VAL A 25 3.57 0.34 4.04
N ALA A 26 3.74 0.35 5.36
CA ALA A 26 3.49 1.52 6.19
C ALA A 26 4.38 2.72 5.79
N GLU A 27 5.61 2.46 5.35
CA GLU A 27 6.53 3.50 4.90
C GLU A 27 6.09 4.12 3.57
N VAL A 28 5.51 3.33 2.67
CA VAL A 28 4.91 3.83 1.43
C VAL A 28 3.75 4.76 1.75
N PHE A 29 2.77 4.31 2.55
CA PHE A 29 1.64 5.16 2.95
C PHE A 29 2.11 6.46 3.62
N ALA A 30 3.16 6.39 4.47
CA ALA A 30 3.76 7.57 5.08
C ALA A 30 4.40 8.51 4.04
N ALA A 31 5.10 7.97 3.04
CA ALA A 31 5.74 8.73 1.97
C ALA A 31 4.74 9.46 1.06
N PHE A 32 3.56 8.87 0.83
CA PHE A 32 2.46 9.50 0.09
C PHE A 32 1.60 10.44 0.96
N HIS A 33 1.95 10.64 2.23
CA HIS A 33 1.14 11.37 3.22
C HIS A 33 -0.27 10.78 3.44
N LEU A 34 -0.45 9.50 3.10
CA LEU A 34 -1.69 8.72 3.23
C LEU A 34 -1.79 8.00 4.57
N GLY A 35 -1.16 8.55 5.61
CA GLY A 35 -1.19 8.01 6.96
C GLY A 35 0.07 7.26 7.33
N GLY A 36 0.58 7.57 8.52
CA GLY A 36 1.89 7.10 8.98
C GLY A 36 2.46 7.95 10.12
N CYS A 37 1.92 9.14 10.34
CA CYS A 37 2.26 9.99 11.48
C CYS A 37 1.18 9.87 12.56
N ALA A 38 1.57 9.80 13.84
CA ALA A 38 0.67 9.71 15.00
C ALA A 38 -0.37 10.86 15.12
N HIS A 39 -0.26 11.89 14.27
CA HIS A 39 -1.11 13.07 14.26
C HIS A 39 -1.97 13.19 12.98
N CYS A 40 -1.72 12.38 11.96
CA CYS A 40 -2.46 12.43 10.70
C CYS A 40 -3.54 11.35 10.76
N GLY A 41 -4.79 11.77 10.96
CA GLY A 41 -5.95 10.90 11.20
C GLY A 41 -6.41 10.11 9.98
N ILE A 42 -5.53 9.33 9.33
CA ILE A 42 -6.01 8.28 8.42
C ILE A 42 -6.78 7.28 9.25
N SER A 43 -8.02 7.06 8.86
CA SER A 43 -8.81 5.96 9.38
C SER A 43 -8.24 4.68 8.78
N ARG A 44 -7.55 3.87 9.57
CA ARG A 44 -7.04 2.56 9.11
C ARG A 44 -8.15 1.62 8.64
N TYR A 45 -9.40 1.99 8.92
CA TYR A 45 -10.62 1.32 8.50
C TYR A 45 -11.08 1.71 7.08
N GLU A 46 -10.55 2.78 6.49
CA GLU A 46 -10.84 3.16 5.09
C GLU A 46 -10.09 2.25 4.11
N THR A 47 -10.67 2.07 2.93
CA THR A 47 -10.02 1.33 1.85
C THR A 47 -8.90 2.14 1.21
N ILE A 48 -7.95 1.46 0.56
CA ILE A 48 -6.87 2.13 -0.18
C ILE A 48 -7.43 3.15 -1.17
N GLU A 49 -8.49 2.79 -1.89
CA GLU A 49 -9.14 3.69 -2.85
C GLU A 49 -9.73 4.94 -2.19
N GLN A 50 -10.44 4.79 -1.07
CA GLN A 50 -11.04 5.92 -0.36
C GLN A 50 -9.98 6.91 0.12
N VAL A 51 -8.88 6.39 0.69
CA VAL A 51 -7.76 7.22 1.15
C VAL A 51 -7.07 7.86 -0.06
N CYS A 52 -6.81 7.13 -1.14
CA CYS A 52 -6.24 7.72 -2.36
C CYS A 52 -7.11 8.86 -2.91
N MET A 53 -8.43 8.66 -2.97
CA MET A 53 -9.38 9.65 -3.47
C MET A 53 -9.42 10.91 -2.59
N ALA A 54 -9.40 10.76 -1.26
CA ALA A 54 -9.43 11.89 -0.33
C ALA A 54 -8.18 12.77 -0.42
N TYR A 55 -7.03 12.19 -0.74
CA TYR A 55 -5.73 12.88 -0.84
C TYR A 55 -5.34 13.23 -2.29
N GLY A 56 -6.15 12.85 -3.29
CA GLY A 56 -5.88 13.11 -4.70
C GLY A 56 -4.71 12.29 -5.27
N VAL A 57 -4.46 11.10 -4.72
CA VAL A 57 -3.46 10.14 -5.21
C VAL A 57 -4.13 9.14 -6.14
N GLU A 58 -3.45 8.73 -7.21
CA GLU A 58 -3.94 7.67 -8.08
C GLU A 58 -3.77 6.30 -7.41
N THR A 59 -4.91 5.62 -7.19
CA THR A 59 -4.97 4.30 -6.55
C THR A 59 -4.11 3.27 -7.30
N ASP A 60 -4.14 3.26 -8.63
CA ASP A 60 -3.37 2.29 -9.43
C ASP A 60 -1.86 2.47 -9.26
N VAL A 61 -1.39 3.72 -9.21
CA VAL A 61 0.02 4.06 -8.97
C VAL A 61 0.45 3.57 -7.59
N LEU A 62 -0.35 3.83 -6.55
CA LEU A 62 -0.03 3.38 -5.20
C LEU A 62 0.02 1.85 -5.12
N LEU A 63 -0.97 1.16 -5.69
CA LEU A 63 -1.00 -0.31 -5.73
C LEU A 63 0.24 -0.86 -6.42
N GLN A 64 0.64 -0.28 -7.56
CA GLN A 64 1.84 -0.71 -8.27
C GLN A 64 3.12 -0.51 -7.45
N VAL A 65 3.23 0.60 -6.71
CA VAL A 65 4.38 0.86 -5.81
C VAL A 65 4.42 -0.14 -4.65
N LEU A 66 3.26 -0.45 -4.06
CA LEU A 66 3.15 -1.44 -2.98
C LEU A 66 3.56 -2.83 -3.45
N GLU A 67 3.06 -3.24 -4.61
CA GLU A 67 3.40 -4.52 -5.24
C GLU A 67 4.91 -4.63 -5.52
N ASP A 68 5.50 -3.62 -6.17
CA ASP A 68 6.93 -3.58 -6.48
C ASP A 68 7.78 -3.60 -5.21
N LEU A 69 7.35 -2.90 -4.16
CA LEU A 69 8.05 -2.90 -2.88
C LEU A 69 8.04 -4.28 -2.22
N VAL A 70 6.91 -4.98 -2.19
CA VAL A 70 6.84 -6.33 -1.61
C VAL A 70 7.70 -7.31 -2.41
N LYS A 71 7.60 -7.29 -3.74
CA LYS A 71 8.44 -8.15 -4.59
C LYS A 71 9.93 -7.91 -4.35
N LYS A 72 10.34 -6.64 -4.21
CA LYS A 72 11.73 -6.29 -3.88
C LYS A 72 12.11 -6.73 -2.46
N ALA A 73 11.26 -6.50 -1.47
CA ALA A 73 11.51 -6.89 -0.09
C ALA A 73 11.67 -8.41 0.06
N GLU A 74 10.80 -9.20 -0.60
CA GLU A 74 10.91 -10.66 -0.63
C GLU A 74 12.20 -11.14 -1.34
N ALA A 75 12.69 -10.41 -2.34
CA ALA A 75 13.95 -10.70 -3.01
C ALA A 75 15.18 -10.30 -2.17
N GLU A 76 15.09 -9.25 -1.36
CA GLU A 76 16.17 -8.77 -0.48
C GLU A 76 16.29 -9.59 0.81
N GLU A 77 15.18 -10.05 1.38
CA GLU A 77 15.17 -10.81 2.66
C GLU A 77 15.65 -12.27 2.52
N GLN A 78 15.74 -12.80 1.30
CA GLN A 78 16.25 -14.15 1.02
C GLN A 78 17.77 -14.21 0.77
N LYS A 79 18.50 -13.11 1.00
CA LYS A 79 19.94 -13.00 0.72
C LYS A 79 20.77 -12.85 1.99
#